data_AF-A0A5B7C466-F1
#
_entry.id   AF-A0A5B7C466-F1
#
_cell.length_a   1.000
_cell.length_b   1.000
_cell.length_c   1.000
_cell.angle_alpha   90.00
_cell.angle_beta   90.00
_cell.angle_gamma   90.00
#
_symmetry.space_group_name_H-M   'P 1'
#
loop_
_entity.id
_entity.type
_entity.pdbx_description
1 polymer ?
#
loop_
_entity_poly.entity_id
_entity_poly.type
_entity_poly.pdbx_seq_one_letter_code
_entity_poly.pdbx_strand_id
1 'polypeptide(L)'
;SSSDGSNRNNGDCGAMNDSERSHSSGEPKTSDEETLGDRLSALPDSLLLYILSLLSMKDVVKTSALSKKWQYLWTCVDNLIFINEDGTYHGFEKFISFVNNTLILCSCTKIK
;
A
#
# COMPACT_ATOMS: atom_id res chain seq x y z
N SER A 1 64.39 0.06 23.77
CA SER A 1 65.23 -1.09 23.38
C SER A 1 64.96 -2.26 24.30
N SER A 2 65.02 -3.47 23.74
CA SER A 2 64.86 -4.78 24.37
C SER A 2 63.43 -5.18 24.75
N SER A 3 62.93 -6.38 24.45
CA SER A 3 63.45 -7.45 23.59
C SER A 3 62.29 -8.36 23.20
N ASP A 4 62.49 -8.93 22.03
CA ASP A 4 61.83 -10.05 21.37
C ASP A 4 61.62 -11.28 22.27
N GLY A 5 60.67 -12.14 21.90
CA GLY A 5 60.33 -13.35 22.65
C GLY A 5 59.21 -14.18 22.01
N SER A 6 59.52 -14.72 20.83
CA SER A 6 58.66 -15.59 20.02
C SER A 6 58.27 -16.94 20.68
N ASN A 7 57.20 -17.53 20.11
CA ASN A 7 57.09 -18.95 19.74
C ASN A 7 56.47 -19.92 20.78
N ARG A 8 55.35 -20.58 20.41
CA ARG A 8 55.33 -21.99 19.91
C ARG A 8 53.91 -22.54 19.83
N ASN A 9 53.60 -23.07 18.65
CA ASN A 9 52.46 -23.93 18.32
C ASN A 9 52.55 -25.29 19.06
N ASN A 10 51.41 -25.93 19.35
CA ASN A 10 51.07 -27.31 18.94
C ASN A 10 49.82 -27.89 19.64
N GLY A 11 49.13 -28.77 18.92
CA GLY A 11 48.04 -29.68 19.35
C GLY A 11 46.76 -29.41 18.55
N ASP A 12 46.38 -30.13 17.47
CA ASP A 12 46.13 -31.58 17.34
C ASP A 12 45.20 -32.09 18.46
N CYS A 13 44.07 -32.77 18.27
CA CYS A 13 43.43 -33.53 17.20
C CYS A 13 41.95 -33.74 17.61
N GLY A 14 41.09 -34.20 16.69
CA GLY A 14 40.00 -35.11 17.09
C GLY A 14 38.59 -34.89 16.53
N ALA A 15 38.24 -35.82 15.63
CA ALA A 15 36.95 -36.48 15.49
C ALA A 15 35.75 -35.75 14.84
N MET A 16 35.41 -36.30 13.67
CA MET A 16 34.07 -36.36 13.07
C MET A 16 33.03 -36.86 14.08
N ASN A 17 31.81 -36.35 14.01
CA ASN A 17 30.60 -37.11 14.28
C ASN A 17 29.43 -36.48 13.50
N ASP A 18 29.08 -37.14 12.39
CA ASP A 18 27.75 -37.09 11.82
C ASP A 18 26.76 -37.67 12.83
N SER A 19 25.76 -36.89 13.22
CA SER A 19 24.56 -37.46 13.81
C SER A 19 23.37 -36.61 13.42
N GLU A 20 22.62 -37.19 12.49
CA GLU A 20 21.26 -36.90 12.15
C GLU A 20 20.44 -36.59 13.41
N ARG A 21 19.75 -35.45 13.43
CA ARG A 21 18.55 -35.38 14.26
C ARG A 21 17.48 -34.46 13.68
N SER A 22 16.55 -35.16 13.03
CA SER A 22 15.11 -34.90 13.07
C SER A 22 14.57 -33.73 12.26
N HIS A 23 14.04 -34.11 11.09
CA HIS A 23 12.77 -33.59 10.56
C HIS A 23 11.73 -33.58 11.68
N SER A 24 11.62 -32.46 12.39
CA SER A 24 10.50 -32.21 13.29
C SER A 24 9.37 -31.61 12.49
N SER A 25 8.43 -32.50 12.16
CA SER A 25 6.99 -32.27 12.20
C SER A 25 6.50 -30.98 11.55
N GLY A 26 5.97 -31.12 10.33
CA GLY A 26 5.06 -30.13 9.77
C GLY A 26 3.90 -29.90 10.74
N GLU A 27 3.92 -28.74 11.39
CA GLU A 27 2.74 -28.21 12.04
C GLU A 27 1.76 -27.76 10.95
N PRO A 28 0.48 -28.14 11.02
CA PRO A 28 -0.52 -27.53 10.17
C PRO A 28 -0.66 -26.09 10.62
N LYS A 29 -0.16 -25.16 9.81
CA LYS A 29 -0.54 -23.75 9.92
C LYS A 29 -1.99 -23.60 9.46
N THR A 30 -2.94 -24.07 10.26
CA THR A 30 -4.30 -23.52 10.25
C THR A 30 -4.26 -22.25 11.09
N SER A 31 -3.57 -21.25 10.55
CA SER A 31 -3.95 -19.88 10.85
C SER A 31 -4.93 -19.57 9.74
N ASP A 32 -6.22 -19.68 10.05
CA ASP A 32 -7.24 -18.94 9.33
C ASP A 32 -6.83 -17.47 9.50
N GLU A 33 -5.92 -17.03 8.64
CA GLU A 33 -5.69 -15.63 8.38
C GLU A 33 -7.02 -15.20 7.78
N GLU A 34 -7.93 -14.72 8.62
CA GLU A 34 -9.00 -13.87 8.17
C GLU A 34 -8.30 -12.78 7.39
N THR A 35 -8.27 -12.95 6.07
CA THR A 35 -7.77 -11.98 5.14
C THR A 35 -8.70 -10.79 5.30
N LEU A 36 -8.38 -9.91 6.26
CA LEU A 36 -8.83 -8.54 6.35
C LEU A 36 -8.24 -7.74 5.17
N GLY A 37 -8.15 -8.38 4.00
CA GLY A 37 -7.96 -7.69 2.75
C GLY A 37 -9.16 -6.79 2.54
N ASP A 38 -8.90 -5.62 1.97
CA ASP A 38 -9.89 -4.63 1.59
C ASP A 38 -10.99 -5.30 0.75
N ARG A 39 -12.07 -5.79 1.40
CA ARG A 39 -13.17 -6.53 0.74
C ARG A 39 -13.86 -5.68 -0.32
N LEU A 40 -13.78 -4.36 -0.18
CA LEU A 40 -14.21 -3.38 -1.15
C LEU A 40 -13.34 -3.48 -2.42
N SER A 41 -12.02 -3.63 -2.31
CA SER A 41 -11.14 -3.86 -3.48
C SER A 41 -11.40 -5.16 -4.25
N ALA A 42 -12.05 -6.16 -3.64
CA ALA A 42 -12.45 -7.39 -4.31
C ALA A 42 -13.62 -7.20 -5.28
N LEU A 43 -14.33 -6.06 -5.22
CA LEU A 43 -15.41 -5.75 -6.14
C LEU A 43 -14.87 -5.47 -7.57
N PRO A 44 -15.67 -5.75 -8.61
CA PRO A 44 -15.39 -5.32 -9.98
C PRO A 44 -15.26 -3.80 -10.09
N ASP A 45 -14.40 -3.34 -11.00
CA ASP A 45 -14.08 -1.92 -11.22
C ASP A 45 -15.34 -1.10 -11.50
N SER A 46 -16.31 -1.65 -12.22
CA SER A 46 -17.59 -1.00 -12.51
C SER A 46 -18.39 -0.67 -11.25
N LEU A 47 -18.40 -1.55 -10.25
CA LEU A 47 -19.08 -1.29 -8.97
C LEU A 47 -18.32 -0.25 -8.14
N LEU A 48 -16.98 -0.27 -8.21
CA LEU A 48 -16.16 0.72 -7.53
C LEU A 48 -16.36 2.12 -8.12
N LEU A 49 -16.36 2.22 -9.45
CA LEU A 49 -16.69 3.46 -10.16
C LEU A 49 -18.09 3.94 -9.85
N TYR A 50 -19.07 3.03 -9.76
CA TYR A 50 -20.43 3.36 -9.35
C TYR A 50 -20.46 3.94 -7.94
N ILE A 51 -19.83 3.30 -6.96
CA ILE A 51 -19.75 3.83 -5.58
C ILE A 51 -19.10 5.22 -5.57
N LEU A 52 -17.98 5.40 -6.27
CA LEU A 52 -17.29 6.68 -6.36
C LEU A 52 -18.15 7.77 -7.03
N SER A 53 -18.98 7.42 -8.01
CA SER A 53 -19.90 8.35 -8.69
C SER A 53 -21.02 8.90 -7.79
N LEU A 54 -21.25 8.28 -6.62
CA LEU A 54 -22.21 8.72 -5.62
C LEU A 54 -21.61 9.70 -4.60
N LEU A 55 -20.29 9.91 -4.62
CA LEU A 55 -19.56 10.69 -3.63
C LEU A 55 -19.17 12.08 -4.15
N SER A 56 -18.96 13.00 -3.23
CA SER A 56 -18.32 14.28 -3.55
C SER A 56 -16.85 14.06 -3.92
N MET A 57 -16.25 14.90 -4.77
CA MET A 57 -14.84 14.74 -5.17
C MET A 57 -13.89 14.80 -3.98
N LYS A 58 -14.24 15.54 -2.93
CA LYS A 58 -13.49 15.57 -1.68
C LYS A 58 -13.47 14.20 -1.01
N ASP A 59 -14.59 13.49 -1.02
CA ASP A 59 -14.70 12.15 -0.44
C ASP A 59 -14.14 11.08 -1.36
N VAL A 60 -14.32 11.20 -2.68
CA VAL A 60 -13.69 10.36 -3.70
C VAL A 60 -12.18 10.31 -3.50
N VAL A 61 -11.53 11.47 -3.36
CA VAL A 61 -10.09 11.57 -3.10
C VAL A 61 -9.71 10.91 -1.78
N LYS A 62 -10.52 11.02 -0.72
CA LYS A 62 -10.26 10.29 0.54
C LYS A 62 -10.38 8.78 0.37
N THR A 63 -11.43 8.30 -0.31
CA THR A 63 -11.63 6.87 -0.59
C THR A 63 -10.55 6.28 -1.50
N SER A 64 -9.85 7.11 -2.29
CA SER A 64 -8.71 6.66 -3.09
C SER A 64 -7.57 6.04 -2.26
N ALA A 65 -7.52 6.32 -0.95
CA ALA A 65 -6.53 5.77 -0.03
C ALA A 65 -6.83 4.36 0.49
N LEU A 66 -8.01 3.78 0.20
CA LEU A 66 -8.40 2.45 0.69
C LEU A 66 -7.50 1.34 0.16
N SER A 67 -7.19 1.39 -1.14
CA SER A 67 -6.18 0.52 -1.75
C SER A 67 -5.73 1.05 -3.11
N LYS A 68 -4.68 0.43 -3.67
CA LYS A 68 -4.13 0.78 -4.99
C LYS A 68 -5.21 0.81 -6.08
N LYS A 69 -6.22 -0.06 -5.99
CA LYS A 69 -7.30 -0.13 -6.98
C LYS A 69 -8.17 1.14 -6.97
N TRP A 70 -8.56 1.62 -5.79
CA TRP A 70 -9.31 2.87 -5.65
C TRP A 70 -8.49 4.09 -6.09
N GLN A 71 -7.17 4.05 -5.84
CA GLN A 71 -6.23 5.09 -6.31
C GLN A 71 -6.19 5.23 -7.84
N TYR A 72 -6.36 4.16 -8.59
CA TYR A 72 -6.40 4.24 -10.06
C TYR A 72 -7.79 4.59 -10.59
N LEU A 73 -8.86 4.17 -9.90
CA LEU A 73 -10.22 4.33 -10.39
C LEU A 73 -10.81 5.72 -10.13
N TRP A 74 -10.35 6.45 -9.11
CA TRP A 74 -10.95 7.75 -8.77
C TRP A 74 -10.77 8.82 -9.87
N THR A 75 -9.74 8.72 -10.71
CA THR A 75 -9.59 9.61 -11.89
C THR A 75 -10.45 9.20 -13.08
N CYS A 76 -11.04 8.00 -13.03
CA CYS A 76 -11.87 7.41 -14.10
C CYS A 76 -13.38 7.61 -13.86
N VAL A 77 -13.76 8.39 -12.86
CA VAL A 77 -15.16 8.65 -12.53
C VAL A 77 -15.72 9.70 -13.50
N ASP A 78 -16.78 9.35 -14.22
CA ASP A 78 -17.42 10.25 -15.19
C ASP A 78 -18.28 11.34 -14.52
N ASN A 79 -18.74 11.10 -13.29
CA ASN A 79 -19.58 12.03 -12.54
C ASN A 79 -18.77 12.76 -11.46
N LEU A 80 -18.43 14.02 -11.72
CA LEU A 80 -17.62 14.85 -10.82
C LEU A 80 -18.53 15.79 -10.02
N ILE A 81 -18.70 15.52 -8.72
CA ILE A 81 -19.53 16.35 -7.83
C ILE A 81 -18.63 17.21 -6.95
N PHE A 82 -18.71 18.54 -7.13
CA PHE A 82 -17.97 19.51 -6.32
C PHE A 82 -18.92 20.27 -5.40
N ILE A 83 -18.61 20.30 -4.10
CA ILE A 83 -19.42 20.98 -3.07
C ILE A 83 -18.54 22.01 -2.39
N ASN A 84 -18.98 23.28 -2.39
CA ASN A 84 -18.35 24.31 -1.58
C ASN A 84 -18.97 24.32 -0.17
N GLU A 85 -18.27 23.72 0.80
CA GLU A 85 -18.73 23.61 2.18
C GLU A 85 -18.52 24.89 3.00
N ASP A 86 -17.58 25.75 2.61
CA ASP A 86 -17.18 26.88 3.45
C ASP A 86 -18.09 28.11 3.33
N GLY A 87 -18.79 28.26 2.21
CA GLY A 87 -19.72 29.38 1.96
C GLY A 87 -19.09 30.78 2.02
N THR A 88 -17.75 30.89 2.06
CA THR A 88 -17.05 32.17 2.22
C THR A 88 -16.30 32.56 0.94
N TYR A 89 -16.10 33.86 0.73
CA TYR A 89 -15.29 34.36 -0.38
C TYR A 89 -13.84 33.84 -0.34
N HIS A 90 -13.22 33.79 0.84
CA HIS A 90 -11.84 33.29 0.95
C HIS A 90 -11.74 31.79 0.67
N GLY A 91 -12.80 31.05 1.01
CA GLY A 91 -12.93 29.64 0.71
C GLY A 91 -13.18 29.33 -0.76
N PHE A 92 -13.87 30.21 -1.47
CA PHE A 92 -14.11 30.09 -2.91
C PHE A 92 -12.80 29.94 -3.72
N GLU A 93 -11.75 30.69 -3.41
CA GLU A 93 -10.45 30.56 -4.08
C GLU A 93 -9.82 29.18 -3.87
N LYS A 94 -9.91 28.64 -2.64
CA LYS A 94 -9.42 27.29 -2.34
C LYS A 94 -10.25 26.23 -3.06
N PHE A 95 -11.56 26.42 -3.11
CA PHE A 95 -12.47 25.55 -3.86
C PHE A 95 -12.14 25.54 -5.35
N ILE A 96 -11.98 26.70 -5.99
CA ILE A 96 -11.60 26.81 -7.40
C ILE A 96 -10.24 26.15 -7.65
N SER A 97 -9.25 26.38 -6.79
CA SER A 97 -7.95 25.71 -6.88
C SER A 97 -8.10 24.19 -6.78
N PHE A 98 -8.91 23.69 -5.85
CA PHE A 98 -9.21 22.26 -5.72
C PHE A 98 -9.85 21.71 -7.00
N VAL A 99 -10.92 22.34 -7.50
CA VAL A 99 -11.61 21.93 -8.73
C VAL A 99 -10.63 21.86 -9.90
N ASN A 100 -9.84 22.91 -10.12
CA ASN A 100 -8.87 22.94 -11.22
C ASN A 100 -7.83 21.82 -11.11
N ASN A 101 -7.26 21.61 -9.92
CA ASN A 101 -6.29 20.55 -9.70
C ASN A 101 -6.91 19.15 -9.92
N THR A 102 -8.14 18.94 -9.44
CA THR A 102 -8.88 17.68 -9.65
C THR A 102 -9.18 17.44 -11.13
N LEU A 103 -9.62 18.47 -11.87
CA LEU A 103 -9.91 18.36 -13.30
C LEU A 103 -8.65 18.00 -14.11
N ILE A 104 -7.49 18.57 -13.77
CA ILE A 104 -6.22 18.19 -14.39
C ILE A 104 -5.96 16.69 -14.20
N LEU A 105 -6.22 16.15 -13.01
CA LEU A 105 -6.00 14.73 -12.70
C LEU A 105 -7.00 13.81 -13.41
N CYS A 106 -8.27 14.21 -13.53
CA CYS A 106 -9.31 13.45 -14.24
C CYS A 106 -9.18 13.50 -15.76
N SER A 107 -8.68 14.61 -16.32
CA SER A 107 -8.55 14.82 -17.77
C SER A 107 -7.51 13.92 -18.46
N CYS A 108 -6.77 13.10 -17.70
CA CYS A 108 -5.87 12.07 -18.23
C CYS A 108 -6.57 10.77 -18.67
N THR A 109 -7.90 10.72 -18.57
CA THR A 109 -8.68 9.62 -19.14
C THR A 109 -8.84 9.85 -20.65
N LYS A 110 -8.16 8.99 -21.41
CA LYS A 110 -8.08 9.03 -22.87
C LYS A 110 -9.42 9.30 -23.53
N ILE A 111 -9.50 10.45 -24.20
CA ILE A 111 -10.20 10.57 -25.48
C ILE A 111 -9.71 9.40 -26.35
N LYS A 112 -10.59 8.45 -26.64
CA LYS A 112 -10.34 7.40 -27.64
C LYS A 112 -11.59 7.23 -28.50
#